data_AF-A0A0B6TQ37-F1
#
_entry.id   AF-A0A0B6TQ37-F1
#
_cell.length_a   1.000
_cell.length_b   1.000
_cell.length_c   1.000
_cell.angle_alpha   90.00
_cell.angle_beta   90.00
_cell.angle_gamma   90.00
#
_symmetry.space_group_name_H-M   'P 1'
#
loop_
_entity.id
_entity.type
_entity.pdbx_description
1 polymer ?
#
loop_
_entity_poly.entity_id
_entity_poly.type
_entity_poly.pdbx_seq_one_letter_code
_entity_poly.pdbx_strand_id
1 'polypeptide(L)'
;MERRATFYIRRVSRFRGALSTLAAVVLVVAGAPGAGAASSGSVIDPVFNDASCVPSPAHPNPVVYLHGTGSDSTGFAGTAGFLRERGFCVWTLHHGSDGTTLSGLTHATASALDADPGSSQRMLGASTLEQRQDSEFIAWLSGVPDTTPGVVYTTLYTPSDAVATPSSTSMLEAVGGADVANVDVEATCGRTFSHYDLPGDPGAAHLIHWGLTRGPGDVVATGEDCGA
;
A
#
# COMPACT_ATOMS: atom_id res chain seq x y z
N MET A 1 -41.51 21.01 -37.54
CA MET A 1 -42.37 19.80 -37.59
C MET A 1 -41.85 18.86 -36.53
N GLU A 2 -42.38 18.99 -35.31
CA GLU A 2 -41.88 18.33 -34.09
C GLU A 2 -42.26 16.85 -34.06
N ARG A 3 -41.30 15.98 -33.71
CA ARG A 3 -41.54 14.55 -33.48
C ARG A 3 -41.90 14.35 -32.00
N ARG A 4 -43.17 14.09 -31.72
CA ARG A 4 -43.69 13.79 -30.37
C ARG A 4 -43.40 12.33 -29.99
N ALA A 5 -42.79 12.15 -28.84
CA ALA A 5 -42.63 10.85 -28.17
C ALA A 5 -43.98 10.32 -27.67
N THR A 6 -44.27 9.05 -27.93
CA THR A 6 -45.47 8.35 -27.44
C THR A 6 -45.06 7.50 -26.23
N PHE A 7 -45.45 7.92 -25.03
CA PHE A 7 -45.31 7.15 -23.79
C PHE A 7 -46.57 6.29 -23.55
N TYR A 8 -46.37 4.98 -23.37
CA TYR A 8 -47.43 4.02 -23.07
C TYR A 8 -47.65 3.93 -21.55
N ILE A 9 -48.73 4.54 -21.05
CA ILE A 9 -49.11 4.48 -19.63
C ILE A 9 -50.08 3.31 -19.42
N ARG A 10 -49.61 2.20 -18.83
CA ARG A 10 -50.48 1.16 -18.28
C ARG A 10 -50.95 1.57 -16.88
N ARG A 11 -52.24 1.88 -16.75
CA ARG A 11 -52.93 2.00 -15.44
C ARG A 11 -52.96 0.62 -14.78
N VAL A 12 -52.45 0.51 -13.56
CA VAL A 12 -52.80 -0.59 -12.65
C VAL A 12 -53.52 -0.01 -11.44
N SER A 13 -54.61 -0.69 -11.12
CA SER A 13 -55.71 -0.32 -10.25
C SER A 13 -55.31 -0.19 -8.78
N ARG A 14 -55.98 0.74 -8.10
CA ARG A 14 -55.90 1.05 -6.67
C ARG A 14 -56.25 -0.17 -5.80
N PHE A 15 -55.41 -0.49 -4.82
CA PHE A 15 -55.82 -1.19 -3.60
C PHE A 15 -55.78 -0.21 -2.42
N ARG A 16 -56.88 -0.19 -1.66
CA ARG A 16 -57.11 0.62 -0.46
C ARG A 16 -56.89 -0.26 0.78
N GLY A 17 -56.30 0.34 1.83
CA GLY A 17 -56.26 -0.18 3.20
C GLY A 17 -54.85 -0.59 3.64
N ALA A 18 -54.34 -0.27 4.82
CA ALA A 18 -54.88 0.47 5.96
C ALA A 18 -53.72 0.79 6.94
N LEU A 19 -53.99 1.74 7.83
CA LEU A 19 -53.40 1.98 9.16
C LEU A 19 -51.94 2.48 9.30
N SER A 20 -51.88 3.69 9.84
CA SER A 20 -50.75 4.41 10.43
C SER A 20 -50.04 3.66 11.55
N THR A 21 -48.71 3.73 11.55
CA THR A 21 -47.89 3.83 12.77
C THR A 21 -46.78 4.86 12.56
N LEU A 22 -46.92 6.03 13.20
CA LEU A 22 -45.84 6.99 13.40
C LEU A 22 -44.97 6.48 14.54
N ALA A 23 -43.80 5.93 14.23
CA ALA A 23 -42.76 5.69 15.23
C ALA A 23 -42.01 7.01 15.46
N ALA A 24 -42.20 7.60 16.64
CA ALA A 24 -41.44 8.76 17.09
C ALA A 24 -40.01 8.33 17.44
N VAL A 25 -39.02 8.86 16.71
CA VAL A 25 -37.60 8.73 17.08
C VAL A 25 -37.28 9.82 18.10
N VAL A 26 -37.04 9.42 19.34
CA VAL A 26 -36.50 10.32 20.39
C VAL A 26 -34.99 10.23 20.32
N LEU A 27 -34.34 11.30 19.85
CA LEU A 27 -32.89 11.45 19.90
C LEU A 27 -32.51 12.13 21.22
N VAL A 28 -31.97 11.37 22.16
CA VAL A 28 -31.36 11.92 23.37
C VAL A 28 -29.92 12.29 23.04
N VAL A 29 -29.61 13.58 22.93
CA VAL A 29 -28.23 14.07 22.87
C VAL A 29 -27.77 14.34 24.29
N ALA A 30 -27.09 13.37 24.89
CA ALA A 30 -26.38 13.57 26.16
C ALA A 30 -25.02 14.24 25.88
N GLY A 31 -24.67 15.22 26.72
CA GLY A 31 -23.60 16.20 26.48
C GLY A 31 -22.19 15.63 26.35
N ALA A 32 -21.37 16.39 25.61
CA ALA A 32 -19.98 16.13 25.35
C ALA A 32 -19.12 16.11 26.65
N PRO A 33 -18.34 15.05 26.89
CA PRO A 33 -17.08 15.20 27.59
C PRO A 33 -16.06 15.82 26.62
N GLY A 34 -15.28 16.77 27.12
CA GLY A 34 -14.38 17.61 26.32
C GLY A 34 -13.53 16.83 25.33
N ALA A 35 -13.53 17.29 24.09
CA ALA A 35 -12.60 16.87 23.06
C ALA A 35 -11.18 17.26 23.48
N GLY A 36 -10.49 16.36 24.18
CA GLY A 36 -9.04 16.29 24.06
C GLY A 36 -8.74 15.94 22.60
N ALA A 37 -8.13 16.86 21.87
CA ALA A 37 -7.64 16.61 20.53
C ALA A 37 -6.51 15.58 20.63
N ALA A 38 -6.84 14.30 20.51
CA ALA A 38 -5.88 13.29 20.13
C ALA A 38 -5.69 13.41 18.61
N SER A 39 -4.69 14.19 18.19
CA SER A 39 -4.08 14.01 16.89
C SER A 39 -3.38 12.66 16.90
N SER A 40 -3.90 11.69 16.17
CA SER A 40 -3.21 10.41 15.99
C SER A 40 -3.23 10.06 14.51
N GLY A 41 -2.59 10.91 13.69
CA GLY A 41 -1.82 10.36 12.57
C GLY A 41 -0.80 9.39 13.16
N SER A 42 -0.55 8.27 12.49
CA SER A 42 0.44 7.30 12.96
C SER A 42 1.74 8.03 13.29
N VAL A 43 2.30 7.79 14.48
CA VAL A 43 3.53 8.45 14.90
C VAL A 43 4.67 7.74 14.18
N ILE A 44 5.45 8.48 13.39
CA ILE A 44 6.66 7.94 12.77
C ILE A 44 7.62 7.50 13.89
N ASP A 45 8.02 6.22 13.85
CA ASP A 45 8.95 5.65 14.81
C ASP A 45 10.30 6.42 14.78
N PRO A 46 10.92 6.72 15.94
CA PRO A 46 12.22 7.41 16.02
C PRO A 46 13.38 6.68 15.35
N VAL A 47 13.19 5.43 14.91
CA VAL A 47 14.10 4.75 14.00
C VAL A 47 14.25 5.54 12.70
N PHE A 48 13.25 6.29 12.25
CA PHE A 48 13.33 7.14 11.07
C PHE A 48 13.58 8.60 11.42
N ASN A 49 14.00 9.37 10.41
CA ASN A 49 14.00 10.84 10.44
C ASN A 49 14.88 11.47 11.53
N ASP A 50 15.98 10.79 11.88
CA ASP A 50 17.02 11.37 12.72
C ASP A 50 17.75 12.50 11.96
N ALA A 51 17.34 13.74 12.25
CA ALA A 51 17.91 14.94 11.63
C ALA A 51 19.40 15.16 11.94
N SER A 52 19.96 14.45 12.92
CA SER A 52 21.39 14.47 13.22
C SER A 52 22.20 13.46 12.39
N CYS A 53 21.54 12.56 11.66
CA CYS A 53 22.23 11.58 10.83
C CYS A 53 22.91 12.23 9.63
N VAL A 54 24.22 12.00 9.49
CA VAL A 54 25.03 12.47 8.37
C VAL A 54 25.51 11.26 7.56
N PRO A 55 25.14 11.16 6.27
CA PRO A 55 25.60 10.06 5.41
C PRO A 55 27.12 9.94 5.38
N SER A 56 27.63 8.71 5.52
CA SER A 56 29.07 8.42 5.53
C SER A 56 29.61 8.22 4.10
N PRO A 57 30.93 8.24 3.88
CA PRO A 57 31.50 7.87 2.58
C PRO A 57 31.17 6.43 2.14
N ALA A 58 30.93 5.52 3.09
CA ALA A 58 30.52 4.14 2.79
C ALA A 58 29.03 4.05 2.37
N HIS A 59 28.18 4.92 2.94
CA HIS A 59 26.75 5.00 2.65
C HIS A 59 26.34 6.47 2.40
N PRO A 60 26.73 7.05 1.24
CA PRO A 60 26.55 8.48 0.98
C PRO A 60 25.11 8.85 0.63
N ASN A 61 24.30 7.87 0.25
CA ASN A 61 22.90 8.05 -0.13
C ASN A 61 21.99 7.64 1.04
N PRO A 62 21.11 8.54 1.54
CA PRO A 62 20.10 8.16 2.51
C PRO A 62 19.08 7.20 1.90
N VAL A 63 18.48 6.33 2.72
CA VAL A 63 17.44 5.39 2.32
C VAL A 63 16.08 5.95 2.74
N VAL A 64 15.15 6.05 1.79
CA VAL A 64 13.79 6.54 2.04
C VAL A 64 12.80 5.39 1.94
N TYR A 65 12.06 5.14 3.01
CA TYR A 65 11.01 4.13 3.08
C TYR A 65 9.65 4.73 2.73
N LEU A 66 8.93 4.06 1.84
CA LEU A 66 7.58 4.41 1.40
C LEU A 66 6.65 3.24 1.71
N HIS A 67 5.59 3.48 2.48
CA HIS A 67 4.65 2.43 2.86
C HIS A 67 3.66 2.07 1.75
N GLY A 68 3.03 0.89 1.89
CA GLY A 68 1.99 0.42 0.97
C GLY A 68 0.60 0.97 1.29
N THR A 69 -0.37 0.57 0.46
CA THR A 69 -1.79 0.94 0.59
C THR A 69 -2.38 0.47 1.92
N GLY A 70 -3.07 1.37 2.63
CA GLY A 70 -3.75 1.05 3.89
C GLY A 70 -2.81 0.76 5.07
N SER A 71 -1.52 1.04 4.91
CA SER A 71 -0.49 0.88 5.95
C SER A 71 0.15 2.22 6.28
N ASP A 72 1.18 2.20 7.13
CA ASP A 72 2.02 3.32 7.49
C ASP A 72 3.50 2.87 7.59
N SER A 73 4.39 3.76 8.02
CA SER A 73 5.82 3.44 8.10
C SER A 73 6.19 2.37 9.14
N THR A 74 5.30 2.00 10.06
CA THR A 74 5.63 1.08 11.17
C THR A 74 5.96 -0.33 10.68
N GLY A 75 5.37 -0.76 9.55
CA GLY A 75 5.68 -2.05 8.93
C GLY A 75 7.14 -2.21 8.52
N PHE A 76 7.88 -1.11 8.37
CA PHE A 76 9.30 -1.09 8.01
C PHE A 76 10.24 -0.84 9.18
N ALA A 77 9.74 -0.65 10.41
CA ALA A 77 10.60 -0.27 11.55
C ALA A 77 11.74 -1.28 11.80
N GLY A 78 11.46 -2.58 11.63
CA GLY A 78 12.47 -3.64 11.76
C GLY A 78 13.59 -3.55 10.71
N THR A 79 13.23 -3.43 9.43
CA THR A 79 14.23 -3.34 8.34
C THR A 79 15.00 -2.01 8.38
N ALA A 80 14.34 -0.93 8.79
CA ALA A 80 14.99 0.37 8.98
C ALA A 80 16.00 0.35 10.14
N GLY A 81 15.64 -0.29 11.26
CA GLY A 81 16.57 -0.51 12.38
C GLY A 81 17.79 -1.31 11.94
N PHE A 82 17.57 -2.39 11.20
CA PHE A 82 18.63 -3.22 10.63
C PHE A 82 19.62 -2.43 9.74
N LEU A 83 19.12 -1.51 8.90
CA LEU A 83 19.98 -0.65 8.08
C LEU A 83 20.68 0.44 8.91
N ARG A 84 20.03 1.01 9.92
CA ARG A 84 20.66 1.98 10.82
C ARG A 84 21.84 1.40 11.58
N GLU A 85 21.70 0.18 12.08
CA GLU A 85 22.80 -0.54 12.74
C GLU A 85 24.00 -0.77 11.79
N ARG A 86 23.77 -0.70 10.48
CA ARG A 86 24.78 -0.80 9.42
C ARG A 86 25.25 0.56 8.89
N GLY A 87 24.85 1.66 9.52
CA GLY A 87 25.36 3.00 9.22
C GLY A 87 24.63 3.73 8.10
N PHE A 88 23.44 3.28 7.71
CA PHE A 88 22.57 4.02 6.79
C PHE A 88 21.76 5.10 7.53
N CYS A 89 21.64 6.28 6.92
CA CYS A 89 20.62 7.26 7.33
C CYS A 89 19.28 6.89 6.69
N VAL A 90 18.27 6.60 7.50
CA VAL A 90 16.95 6.16 7.04
C VAL A 90 15.87 7.21 7.33
N TRP A 91 15.00 7.40 6.35
CA TRP A 91 13.95 8.41 6.36
C TRP A 91 12.62 7.82 5.92
N THR A 92 11.52 8.42 6.32
CA THR A 92 10.17 8.04 5.85
C THR A 92 9.21 9.20 5.93
N LEU A 93 8.09 9.07 5.22
CA LEU A 93 6.93 9.94 5.33
C LEU A 93 5.65 9.10 5.27
N HIS A 94 4.58 9.59 5.89
CA HIS A 94 3.24 9.05 5.66
C HIS A 94 2.62 9.77 4.48
N HIS A 95 2.08 8.99 3.55
CA HIS A 95 1.48 9.48 2.31
C HIS A 95 0.13 8.81 2.04
N GLY A 96 -0.66 9.45 1.20
CA GLY A 96 -2.09 9.20 1.16
C GLY A 96 -2.82 10.10 2.16
N SER A 97 -4.11 10.33 1.96
CA SER A 97 -4.88 11.18 2.85
C SER A 97 -5.08 10.47 4.20
N ASP A 98 -4.56 11.05 5.28
CA ASP A 98 -4.79 10.64 6.68
C ASP A 98 -6.26 10.85 7.17
N GLY A 99 -7.23 10.80 6.25
CA GLY A 99 -8.61 11.16 6.49
C GLY A 99 -8.79 12.65 6.75
N THR A 100 -9.67 13.29 5.95
CA THR A 100 -10.31 14.54 6.39
C THR A 100 -11.00 14.33 7.74
N THR A 101 -11.15 15.38 8.56
CA THR A 101 -11.71 15.30 9.92
C THR A 101 -13.13 14.71 9.96
N LEU A 102 -13.20 13.39 10.10
CA LEU A 102 -14.30 12.61 10.63
C LEU A 102 -13.67 11.34 11.25
N SER A 103 -13.15 11.49 12.47
CA SER A 103 -12.60 10.47 13.37
C SER A 103 -12.75 9.01 12.89
N GLY A 104 -11.63 8.35 12.54
CA GLY A 104 -11.40 6.92 12.80
C GLY A 104 -12.56 5.94 12.62
N LEU A 105 -13.50 6.20 11.70
CA LEU A 105 -14.56 5.26 11.42
C LEU A 105 -13.94 4.19 10.55
N THR A 106 -13.59 3.11 11.24
CA THR A 106 -13.24 1.79 10.72
C THR A 106 -11.76 1.61 10.38
N HIS A 107 -10.96 1.26 11.39
CA HIS A 107 -10.22 -0.01 11.27
C HIS A 107 -11.27 -1.10 11.00
N ALA A 108 -11.75 -1.20 9.76
CA ALA A 108 -12.69 -2.23 9.40
C ALA A 108 -11.91 -3.54 9.48
N THR A 109 -12.35 -4.37 10.40
CA THR A 109 -12.02 -5.79 10.47
C THR A 109 -11.89 -6.36 9.06
N ALA A 110 -10.72 -6.93 8.76
CA ALA A 110 -10.32 -7.49 7.47
C ALA A 110 -11.20 -8.65 6.94
N SER A 111 -12.37 -8.90 7.52
CA SER A 111 -13.28 -10.00 7.16
C SER A 111 -14.48 -9.58 6.32
N ALA A 112 -14.72 -8.28 6.11
CA ALA A 112 -15.82 -7.79 5.25
C ALA A 112 -15.40 -7.51 3.79
N LEU A 113 -14.10 -7.67 3.47
CA LEU A 113 -13.49 -7.28 2.20
C LEU A 113 -13.83 -8.21 1.03
N ASP A 114 -14.30 -9.44 1.29
CA ASP A 114 -14.64 -10.42 0.25
C ASP A 114 -16.07 -10.29 -0.31
N ALA A 115 -16.92 -9.41 0.24
CA ALA A 115 -18.36 -9.43 -0.05
C ALA A 115 -18.87 -8.37 -1.05
N ASP A 116 -18.15 -7.25 -1.26
CA ASP A 116 -18.60 -6.17 -2.15
C ASP A 116 -17.44 -5.26 -2.63
N PRO A 117 -17.09 -5.25 -3.94
CA PRO A 117 -16.08 -4.36 -4.52
C PRO A 117 -16.32 -2.85 -4.30
N GLY A 118 -17.56 -2.43 -4.00
CA GLY A 118 -17.89 -1.02 -3.72
C GLY A 118 -17.56 -0.57 -2.29
N SER A 119 -17.14 -1.48 -1.42
CA SER A 119 -16.83 -1.20 -0.01
C SER A 119 -15.38 -0.74 0.20
N SER A 120 -14.43 -1.27 -0.58
CA SER A 120 -13.00 -0.91 -0.50
C SER A 120 -12.72 0.51 -1.03
N GLN A 121 -13.43 0.95 -2.08
CA GLN A 121 -13.36 2.32 -2.62
C GLN A 121 -13.63 3.41 -1.58
N ARG A 122 -14.62 3.18 -0.70
CA ARG A 122 -15.03 4.16 0.31
C ARG A 122 -14.07 4.23 1.51
N MET A 123 -13.17 3.27 1.65
CA MET A 123 -12.39 3.08 2.86
C MET A 123 -10.88 3.32 2.66
N LEU A 124 -10.32 2.92 1.51
CA LEU A 124 -8.89 3.02 1.20
C LEU A 124 -8.56 4.12 0.18
N GLY A 125 -9.58 4.77 -0.39
CA GLY A 125 -9.45 5.90 -1.31
C GLY A 125 -9.22 5.51 -2.78
N ALA A 126 -8.93 6.52 -3.61
CA ALA A 126 -8.79 6.36 -5.07
C ALA A 126 -7.72 5.34 -5.47
N SER A 127 -6.66 5.20 -4.66
CA SER A 127 -5.56 4.27 -4.88
C SER A 127 -6.00 2.81 -5.05
N THR A 128 -7.09 2.41 -4.39
CA THR A 128 -7.59 1.03 -4.49
C THR A 128 -8.15 0.72 -5.87
N LEU A 129 -8.66 1.72 -6.58
CA LEU A 129 -9.10 1.56 -7.96
C LEU A 129 -7.96 1.71 -8.93
N GLU A 130 -7.08 2.67 -8.66
CA GLU A 130 -5.94 2.93 -9.53
C GLU A 130 -4.98 1.74 -9.57
N GLN A 131 -4.83 0.96 -8.49
CA GLN A 131 -3.97 -0.23 -8.47
C GLN A 131 -4.54 -1.47 -9.18
N ARG A 132 -5.83 -1.48 -9.55
CA ARG A 132 -6.41 -2.65 -10.25
C ARG A 132 -5.86 -2.74 -11.67
N GLN A 133 -5.63 -3.96 -12.14
CA GLN A 133 -5.13 -4.24 -13.49
C GLN A 133 -6.03 -3.68 -14.60
N ASP A 134 -7.34 -3.51 -14.33
CA ASP A 134 -8.32 -2.95 -15.26
C ASP A 134 -8.46 -1.42 -15.18
N SER A 135 -7.61 -0.73 -14.42
CA SER A 135 -7.68 0.73 -14.26
C SER A 135 -7.03 1.48 -15.43
N GLU A 136 -7.52 2.69 -15.72
CA GLU A 136 -6.87 3.59 -16.70
C GLU A 136 -5.44 3.96 -16.28
N PHE A 137 -5.18 4.02 -14.98
CA PHE A 137 -3.85 4.32 -14.43
C PHE A 137 -2.85 3.20 -14.75
N ILE A 138 -3.20 1.94 -14.50
CA ILE A 138 -2.35 0.80 -14.86
C ILE A 138 -2.23 0.68 -16.38
N ALA A 139 -3.30 0.91 -17.14
CA ALA A 139 -3.23 0.91 -18.60
C ALA A 139 -2.23 1.94 -19.14
N TRP A 140 -2.15 3.13 -18.53
CA TRP A 140 -1.13 4.13 -18.85
C TRP A 140 0.27 3.70 -18.37
N LEU A 141 0.40 3.24 -17.13
CA LEU A 141 1.69 2.86 -16.53
C LEU A 141 2.36 1.70 -17.29
N SER A 142 1.59 0.69 -17.68
CA SER A 142 2.08 -0.42 -18.51
C SER A 142 2.40 -0.02 -19.96
N GLY A 143 2.06 1.20 -20.37
CA GLY A 143 2.39 1.76 -21.69
C GLY A 143 3.75 2.44 -21.75
N VAL A 144 4.45 2.61 -20.62
CA VAL A 144 5.79 3.22 -20.55
C VAL A 144 6.83 2.20 -20.08
N PRO A 145 8.13 2.41 -20.36
CA PRO A 145 9.17 1.50 -19.88
C PRO A 145 9.23 1.43 -18.35
N ASP A 146 9.44 0.23 -17.82
CA ASP A 146 9.55 -0.02 -16.37
C ASP A 146 10.72 0.72 -15.71
N THR A 147 11.80 0.95 -16.46
CA THR A 147 13.09 1.40 -15.92
C THR A 147 13.67 2.58 -16.68
N THR A 148 14.54 3.33 -15.99
CA THR A 148 15.29 4.48 -16.53
C THR A 148 16.79 4.16 -16.56
N PRO A 149 17.53 4.55 -17.62
CA PRO A 149 18.97 4.34 -17.66
C PRO A 149 19.71 5.00 -16.49
N GLY A 150 20.71 4.32 -15.94
CA GLY A 150 21.53 4.81 -14.83
C GLY A 150 20.93 4.55 -13.44
N VAL A 151 19.74 3.94 -13.34
CA VAL A 151 19.14 3.52 -12.07
C VAL A 151 19.35 2.01 -11.87
N VAL A 152 19.70 1.63 -10.64
CA VAL A 152 19.83 0.25 -10.19
C VAL A 152 18.54 -0.13 -9.46
N TYR A 153 17.85 -1.14 -9.95
CA TYR A 153 16.58 -1.64 -9.43
C TYR A 153 16.78 -3.01 -8.80
N THR A 154 16.18 -3.21 -7.64
CA THR A 154 16.06 -4.51 -7.00
C THR A 154 14.61 -4.69 -6.60
N THR A 155 13.93 -5.68 -7.16
CA THR A 155 12.57 -6.04 -6.76
C THR A 155 12.62 -7.30 -5.91
N LEU A 156 11.89 -7.29 -4.80
CA LEU A 156 11.70 -8.45 -3.94
C LEU A 156 10.24 -8.85 -4.05
N TYR A 157 9.96 -10.04 -4.58
CA TYR A 157 8.59 -10.54 -4.75
C TYR A 157 8.46 -11.95 -4.20
N THR A 158 7.25 -12.31 -3.75
CA THR A 158 6.93 -13.64 -3.23
C THR A 158 5.90 -14.34 -4.14
N PRO A 159 6.15 -15.57 -4.60
CA PRO A 159 5.15 -16.40 -5.28
C PRO A 159 3.87 -16.63 -4.48
N SER A 160 3.94 -16.56 -3.15
CA SER A 160 2.79 -16.70 -2.25
C SER A 160 2.02 -15.41 -2.01
N ASP A 161 2.31 -14.32 -2.74
CA ASP A 161 1.57 -13.06 -2.60
C ASP A 161 0.10 -13.26 -2.95
N ALA A 162 -0.80 -13.00 -1.98
CA ALA A 162 -2.24 -13.12 -2.14
C ALA A 162 -2.95 -11.79 -2.47
N VAL A 163 -2.21 -10.68 -2.50
CA VAL A 163 -2.71 -9.33 -2.75
C VAL A 163 -2.40 -8.90 -4.18
N ALA A 164 -1.14 -9.01 -4.60
CA ALA A 164 -0.68 -8.66 -5.94
C ALA A 164 -0.51 -9.93 -6.79
N THR A 165 -1.60 -10.40 -7.40
CA THR A 165 -1.63 -11.65 -8.19
C THR A 165 -1.85 -11.39 -9.68
N PRO A 166 -1.07 -12.02 -10.58
CA PRO A 166 0.06 -12.92 -10.29
C PRO A 166 1.32 -12.14 -9.85
N SER A 167 2.10 -12.67 -8.90
CA SER A 167 3.26 -11.97 -8.32
C SER A 167 4.36 -11.61 -9.32
N SER A 168 4.38 -12.27 -10.49
CA SER A 168 5.23 -11.92 -11.62
C SER A 168 5.04 -10.47 -12.11
N THR A 169 3.91 -9.82 -11.82
CA THR A 169 3.69 -8.41 -12.17
C THR A 169 4.57 -7.44 -11.39
N SER A 170 5.25 -7.92 -10.34
CA SER A 170 6.23 -7.14 -9.57
C SER A 170 7.64 -7.17 -10.19
N MET A 171 7.85 -7.95 -11.25
CA MET A 171 9.13 -8.02 -11.96
C MET A 171 9.26 -6.85 -12.95
N LEU A 172 10.46 -6.26 -13.05
CA LEU A 172 10.75 -5.17 -13.97
C LEU A 172 11.56 -5.66 -15.17
N GLU A 173 11.30 -5.08 -16.34
CA GLU A 173 12.12 -5.21 -17.53
C GLU A 173 13.14 -4.06 -17.65
N ALA A 174 14.41 -4.41 -17.88
CA ALA A 174 15.48 -3.44 -18.00
C ALA A 174 15.52 -2.80 -19.40
N VAL A 175 15.44 -1.47 -19.47
CA VAL A 175 15.87 -0.73 -20.67
C VAL A 175 17.40 -0.72 -20.77
N GLY A 176 17.92 -0.41 -21.96
CA GLY A 176 19.37 -0.28 -22.16
C GLY A 176 20.00 0.73 -21.18
N GLY A 177 20.96 0.27 -20.38
CA GLY A 177 21.66 1.09 -19.38
C GLY A 177 21.00 1.13 -18.00
N ALA A 178 19.88 0.43 -17.79
CA ALA A 178 19.36 0.14 -16.45
C ALA A 178 19.93 -1.20 -15.93
N ASP A 179 19.98 -1.34 -14.62
CA ASP A 179 20.40 -2.57 -13.94
C ASP A 179 19.24 -3.10 -13.09
N VAL A 180 18.80 -4.34 -13.32
CA VAL A 180 17.62 -4.90 -12.66
C VAL A 180 17.93 -6.27 -12.07
N ALA A 181 17.66 -6.42 -10.78
CA ALA A 181 17.57 -7.69 -10.09
C ALA A 181 16.11 -7.96 -9.71
N ASN A 182 15.52 -9.04 -10.22
CA ASN A 182 14.20 -9.51 -9.79
C ASN A 182 14.37 -10.73 -8.89
N VAL A 183 14.07 -10.59 -7.60
CA VAL A 183 14.36 -11.61 -6.57
C VAL A 183 13.07 -12.28 -6.12
N ASP A 184 12.95 -13.57 -6.44
CA ASP A 184 12.03 -14.48 -5.78
C ASP A 184 12.54 -14.76 -4.37
N VAL A 185 11.91 -14.15 -3.36
CA VAL A 185 12.38 -14.26 -1.98
C VAL A 185 12.20 -15.66 -1.40
N GLU A 186 11.25 -16.43 -1.91
CA GLU A 186 10.99 -17.79 -1.43
C GLU A 186 12.05 -18.75 -1.94
N ALA A 187 12.36 -18.67 -3.24
CA ALA A 187 13.43 -19.44 -3.84
C ALA A 187 14.81 -19.09 -3.23
N THR A 188 15.03 -17.81 -2.92
CA THR A 188 16.30 -17.32 -2.37
C THR A 188 16.48 -17.73 -0.90
N CYS A 189 15.47 -17.48 -0.06
CA CYS A 189 15.59 -17.71 1.38
C CYS A 189 15.06 -19.08 1.86
N GLY A 190 14.51 -19.90 0.97
CA GLY A 190 14.06 -21.26 1.28
C GLY A 190 12.84 -21.36 2.20
N ARG A 191 12.01 -20.31 2.27
CA ARG A 191 10.76 -20.28 3.07
C ARG A 191 9.71 -19.38 2.43
N THR A 192 8.47 -19.49 2.88
CA THR A 192 7.36 -18.68 2.37
C THR A 192 7.28 -17.30 3.02
N PHE A 193 6.74 -16.33 2.28
CA PHE A 193 6.53 -14.97 2.74
C PHE A 193 5.12 -14.50 2.37
N SER A 194 4.44 -13.81 3.30
CA SER A 194 3.18 -13.14 3.01
C SER A 194 3.42 -11.71 2.55
N HIS A 195 2.46 -11.14 1.82
CA HIS A 195 2.48 -9.73 1.41
C HIS A 195 2.67 -8.77 2.60
N TYR A 196 2.01 -9.06 3.73
CA TYR A 196 1.99 -8.17 4.89
C TYR A 196 3.24 -8.25 5.75
N ASP A 197 3.90 -9.41 5.78
CA ASP A 197 5.08 -9.62 6.63
C ASP A 197 6.37 -9.21 5.93
N LEU A 198 6.41 -9.30 4.60
CA LEU A 198 7.60 -9.03 3.79
C LEU A 198 8.29 -7.67 4.12
N PRO A 199 7.57 -6.54 4.32
CA PRO A 199 8.18 -5.25 4.67
C PRO A 199 9.03 -5.23 5.95
N GLY A 200 8.66 -6.04 6.93
CA GLY A 200 9.28 -6.07 8.26
C GLY A 200 10.17 -7.29 8.49
N ASP A 201 10.28 -8.17 7.50
CA ASP A 201 10.91 -9.46 7.63
C ASP A 201 12.46 -9.35 7.70
N PRO A 202 13.15 -10.08 8.61
CA PRO A 202 14.61 -10.03 8.72
C PRO A 202 15.36 -10.50 7.46
N GLY A 203 14.88 -11.54 6.79
CA GLY A 203 15.47 -12.01 5.54
C GLY A 203 15.30 -10.97 4.43
N ALA A 204 14.15 -10.30 4.37
CA ALA A 204 13.95 -9.16 3.50
C ALA A 204 14.89 -7.99 3.84
N ALA A 205 15.18 -7.74 5.14
CA ALA A 205 16.15 -6.73 5.56
C ALA A 205 17.54 -6.98 4.97
N HIS A 206 17.99 -8.24 5.01
CA HIS A 206 19.26 -8.65 4.41
C HIS A 206 19.26 -8.48 2.87
N LEU A 207 18.17 -8.87 2.19
CA LEU A 207 18.04 -8.69 0.75
C LEU A 207 17.95 -7.20 0.33
N ILE A 208 17.32 -6.34 1.14
CA ILE A 208 17.32 -4.88 0.95
C ILE A 208 18.76 -4.37 1.05
N HIS A 209 19.51 -4.79 2.07
CA HIS A 209 20.91 -4.41 2.22
C HIS A 209 21.77 -4.88 1.05
N TRP A 210 21.60 -6.13 0.59
CA TRP A 210 22.23 -6.62 -0.63
C TRP A 210 21.86 -5.73 -1.83
N GLY A 211 20.57 -5.45 -2.04
CA GLY A 211 20.09 -4.57 -3.12
C GLY A 211 20.69 -3.16 -3.10
N LEU A 212 20.95 -2.61 -1.92
CA LEU A 212 21.57 -1.28 -1.73
C LEU A 212 23.09 -1.28 -1.92
N THR A 213 23.75 -2.45 -1.84
CA THR A 213 25.21 -2.56 -1.80
C THR A 213 25.80 -3.42 -2.91
N ARG A 214 24.98 -4.13 -3.68
CA ARG A 214 25.39 -4.97 -4.82
C ARG A 214 26.08 -4.14 -5.90
N GLY A 215 27.04 -4.76 -6.57
CA GLY A 215 27.73 -4.16 -7.71
C GLY A 215 26.83 -4.14 -8.96
N PRO A 216 27.06 -3.23 -9.93
CA PRO A 216 26.42 -3.32 -11.24
C PRO A 216 26.67 -4.69 -11.90
N GLY A 217 25.63 -5.31 -12.42
CA GLY A 217 25.63 -6.65 -13.01
C GLY A 217 25.48 -7.80 -12.01
N ASP A 218 25.60 -7.55 -10.71
CA ASP A 218 25.28 -8.53 -9.67
C ASP A 218 23.78 -8.55 -9.45
N VAL A 219 23.07 -9.39 -10.22
CA VAL A 219 21.60 -9.41 -10.30
C VAL A 219 20.99 -10.69 -9.75
N VAL A 220 21.78 -11.54 -9.09
CA VAL A 220 21.35 -12.84 -8.57
C VAL A 220 21.67 -12.90 -7.08
N ALA A 221 20.65 -12.71 -6.25
CA ALA A 221 20.75 -12.96 -4.82
C ALA A 221 20.84 -14.46 -4.52
N THR A 222 21.52 -14.81 -3.44
CA THR A 222 21.71 -16.18 -2.97
C THR A 222 21.15 -16.34 -1.55
N GLY A 223 21.09 -17.58 -1.06
CA GLY A 223 20.63 -17.83 0.32
C GLY A 223 21.49 -17.16 1.40
N GLU A 224 22.77 -16.89 1.13
CA GLU A 224 23.66 -16.14 2.03
C GLU A 224 23.17 -14.69 2.20
N ASP A 225 22.57 -14.11 1.16
CA ASP A 225 22.02 -12.76 1.15
C ASP A 225 20.72 -12.63 1.95
N CYS A 226 20.18 -13.73 2.50
CA CYS A 226 19.07 -13.74 3.45
C CYS A 226 19.53 -13.72 4.92
N GLY A 227 20.84 -13.67 5.19
CA GLY A 227 21.40 -13.65 6.56
C GLY A 227 21.48 -15.02 7.23
N ALA A 228 21.53 -16.10 6.44
CA ALA A 228 21.66 -17.48 6.91
C ALA A 228 23.09 -17.85 7.34
#